data_AF-A0A7R9A6E6-F1
#
_entry.id   AF-A0A7R9A6E6-F1
#
_cell.length_a   1.000
_cell.length_b   1.000
_cell.length_c   1.000
_cell.angle_alpha   90.00
_cell.angle_beta   90.00
_cell.angle_gamma   90.00
#
_symmetry.space_group_name_H-M   'P 1'
#
loop_
_entity.id
_entity.type
_entity.pdbx_description
1 polymer ?
#
loop_
_entity_poly.entity_id
_entity_poly.type
_entity_poly.pdbx_seq_one_letter_code
_entity_poly.pdbx_strand_id
1 'polypeptide(L)' 'MARSTSYGRRRGRCKWFNVAKGWGFITPEDGGQDVFVHQVSPSPSLIGSPMAVAMETRR' A
#
# COMPACT_ATOMS: atom_id res chain seq x y z
N MET A 1 -7.51 19.40 -13.84
CA MET A 1 -7.47 19.24 -12.37
C MET A 1 -7.31 17.77 -12.02
N ALA A 2 -6.08 17.25 -11.96
CA ALA A 2 -5.83 15.93 -11.41
C ALA A 2 -5.86 16.07 -9.89
N ARG A 3 -6.87 15.51 -9.22
CA ARG A 3 -6.90 15.44 -7.76
C ARG A 3 -5.82 14.45 -7.34
N SER A 4 -4.64 14.95 -7.00
CA SER A 4 -3.61 14.16 -6.33
C SER A 4 -4.14 13.84 -4.94
N THR A 5 -4.81 12.70 -4.81
CA THR A 5 -5.16 12.10 -3.52
C THR A 5 -3.85 11.70 -2.84
N SER A 6 -3.21 12.67 -2.17
CA SER A 6 -2.14 12.36 -1.23
C SER A 6 -2.79 11.71 -0.02
N TYR A 7 -2.95 10.39 -0.07
CA TYR A 7 -3.14 9.60 1.13
C TYR A 7 -1.89 9.81 1.99
N GLY A 8 -2.06 10.36 3.19
CA GLY A 8 -0.95 10.63 4.11
C GLY A 8 -0.06 9.40 4.24
N ARG A 9 1.19 9.52 3.80
CA ARG A 9 2.14 8.41 3.74
C ARG A 9 2.48 7.96 5.15
N ARG A 10 1.80 6.92 5.64
CA ARG A 10 2.11 6.28 6.92
C ARG A 10 3.24 5.26 6.73
N ARG A 11 4.18 5.25 7.67
CA ARG A 11 5.29 4.30 7.74
C ARG A 11 4.95 3.17 8.72
N GLY A 12 5.43 1.97 8.41
CA GLY A 12 5.18 0.78 9.20
C GLY A 12 6.15 -0.33 8.83
N ARG A 13 6.30 -1.31 9.73
CA ARG A 13 7.16 -2.48 9.53
C ARG A 13 6.32 -3.62 8.98
N CYS A 14 6.81 -4.27 7.91
CA CYS A 14 6.22 -5.50 7.42
C CYS A 14 6.38 -6.59 8.48
N LYS A 15 5.27 -7.09 9.02
CA LYS A 15 5.27 -8.18 9.99
C LYS A 15 5.55 -9.49 9.27
N TRP A 16 4.82 -9.71 8.18
CA TRP A 16 5.00 -10.82 7.26
C TRP A 16 4.23 -10.56 5.97
N PHE A 17 4.71 -11.15 4.87
CA PHE A 17 4.06 -11.04 3.56
C PHE A 17 4.22 -12.35 2.78
N ASN A 18 3.11 -12.86 2.23
CA ASN A 18 3.13 -14.04 1.40
C ASN A 18 3.12 -13.62 -0.08
N VAL A 19 4.29 -13.71 -0.72
CA VAL A 19 4.47 -13.33 -2.13
C VAL A 19 3.63 -14.20 -3.06
N ALA A 20 3.51 -15.50 -2.78
CA ALA A 20 2.73 -16.41 -3.62
C ALA A 20 1.23 -16.10 -3.58
N LYS A 21 0.72 -15.61 -2.44
CA LYS A 21 -0.69 -15.21 -2.31
C LYS A 21 -0.95 -13.73 -2.58
N GLY A 22 0.09 -12.88 -2.57
CA GLY A 22 -0.03 -11.45 -2.84
C GLY A 22 -0.63 -10.62 -1.70
N TRP A 23 -0.54 -11.07 -0.44
CA TRP A 23 -1.07 -10.33 0.71
C TRP A 23 -0.28 -10.57 2.00
N GLY A 24 -0.48 -9.70 2.99
CA GLY A 24 0.20 -9.77 4.28
C GLY A 24 -0.30 -8.73 5.28
N PHE A 25 0.51 -8.48 6.32
CA PHE A 25 0.20 -7.50 7.36
C PHE A 25 1.39 -6.60 7.68
N ILE A 26 1.10 -5.33 7.98
CA ILE A 26 2.07 -4.31 8.37
C ILE A 26 1.67 -3.75 9.72
N THR A 27 2.63 -3.65 10.64
CA THR A 27 2.45 -2.98 11.92
C THR A 27 2.90 -1.51 11.78
N PRO A 28 2.01 -0.52 11.99
CA PRO A 28 2.38 0.90 11.95
C PRO A 28 3.45 1.24 13.00
N GLU A 29 4.33 2.20 12.70
CA GLU A 29 5.32 2.68 13.69
C GLU A 29 4.68 3.43 14.87
N ASP A 30 3.46 3.93 14.68
CA ASP A 30 2.64 4.61 15.69
C ASP A 30 2.11 3.65 16.78
N GLY A 31 2.44 2.34 16.70
CA GLY A 31 2.00 1.34 17.68
C GLY A 31 0.51 0.98 17.56
N GLY A 32 -0.14 1.38 16.47
CA GLY A 32 -1.52 1.04 16.15
C GLY A 32 -1.74 -0.43 15.76
N GLN A 33 -2.98 -0.76 15.44
CA GLN A 33 -3.37 -2.12 15.04
C GLN A 33 -2.70 -2.55 13.72
N ASP A 34 -2.48 -3.85 13.57
CA ASP A 34 -1.95 -4.44 12.35
C ASP A 34 -2.87 -4.14 11.15
N VAL A 35 -2.27 -3.62 10.09
CA VAL A 35 -2.97 -3.22 8.86
C VAL A 35 -2.82 -4.34 7.83
N PHE A 36 -3.95 -4.85 7.35
CA PHE A 36 -3.97 -5.80 6.24
C PHE A 36 -3.56 -5.11 4.93
N VAL A 37 -2.68 -5.75 4.18
CA VAL A 37 -2.21 -5.26 2.88
C VAL A 37 -2.38 -6.32 1.80
N HIS A 38 -2.82 -5.88 0.63
CA HIS A 38 -2.87 -6.69 -0.58
C HIS A 38 -2.03 -6.03 -1.65
N GLN A 39 -1.31 -6.83 -2.43
CA GLN A 39 -0.60 -6.34 -3.60
C GLN A 39 -1.65 -5.83 -4.60
N VAL A 40 -1.61 -4.53 -4.88
CA VAL A 40 -2.35 -3.99 -6.02
C VAL A 40 -1.51 -4.24 -7.25
N SER A 41 -2.11 -4.83 -8.28
CA SER A 41 -1.44 -4.94 -9.58
C SER A 41 -1.22 -3.52 -10.09
N PRO A 42 0.04 -3.07 -10.30
CA PRO A 42 0.25 -1.78 -10.92
C PRO A 42 -0.34 -1.87 -12.33
N SER A 43 -1.31 -1.01 -12.63
CA SER A 43 -1.87 -0.94 -13.97
C SER A 43 -0.74 -0.64 -14.97
N PRO A 44 -0.65 -1.36 -16.10
CA PRO A 44 0.44 -1.19 -17.06
C PRO A 44 0.43 0.19 -17.74
N SER A 45 -0.57 1.02 -17.48
CA SER A 45 -0.65 2.42 -17.94
C SER A 45 0.33 3.37 -17.22
N LEU A 46 1.03 2.91 -16.18
CA LEU A 46 1.97 3.71 -15.38
C LEU A 46 3.39 3.10 -15.29
N ILE A 47 3.82 2.30 -16.27
CA ILE A 47 5.20 1.76 -16.36
C ILE A 47 6.18 2.86 -16.84
N GLY A 48 6.09 4.04 -16.23
CA GLY A 48 6.90 5.23 -16.51
C GLY A 48 6.77 6.32 -15.45
N SER A 49 5.98 6.10 -14.38
CA SER A 49 5.87 7.04 -13.25
C SER A 49 6.50 6.43 -12.00
N PRO A 50 7.60 6.98 -11.45
CA PRO A 50 8.37 6.35 -10.39
C PRO A 50 7.69 6.28 -9.00
N MET A 51 6.41 6.66 -8.85
CA MET A 51 5.75 6.71 -7.55
C MET A 51 4.22 6.56 -7.64
N ALA A 52 3.70 5.33 -7.64
CA ALA A 52 2.27 5.11 -7.40
C ALA A 52 1.99 3.70 -6.84
N VAL A 53 2.41 3.45 -5.59
CA VAL A 53 1.79 2.38 -4.79
C VAL A 53 0.56 2.99 -4.13
N ALA A 54 -0.59 2.90 -4.81
CA ALA A 54 -1.87 3.32 -4.27
C ALA A 54 -2.42 2.21 -3.35
N MET A 55 -2.26 2.38 -2.04
CA MET A 55 -2.92 1.56 -1.03
C MET A 55 -4.34 2.08 -0.82
N GLU A 56 -5.32 1.53 -1.55
CA GLU A 56 -6.74 1.85 -1.36
C GLU A 56 -7.35 0.90 -0.31
N THR A 57 -7.44 1.37 0.93
CA THR A 57 -8.34 0.78 1.93
C THR A 57 -9.75 1.26 1.61
N ARG A 58 -10.49 0.48 0.83
CA ARG A 58 -11.94 0.68 0.72
C ARG A 58 -12.54 0.53 2.13
N ARG A 59 -13.40 1.48 2.50
CA ARG A 59 -14.28 1.35 3.67
C ARG A 59 -15.03 0.03 3.63
#